data_AF-F9GFR8-F1
#
_entry.id   AF-F9GFR8-F1
#
_cell.length_a   1.000
_cell.length_b   1.000
_cell.length_c   1.000
_cell.angle_alpha   90.00
_cell.angle_beta   90.00
_cell.angle_gamma   90.00
#
_symmetry.space_group_name_H-M   'P 1'
#
loop_
_entity.id
_entity.type
_entity.pdbx_description
1 polymer ?
#
loop_
_entity_poly.entity_id
_entity_poly.type
_entity_poly.pdbx_seq_one_letter_code
_entity_poly.pdbx_strand_id
1 'polypeptide(L)'
;MDYPSSHREAVYMNDYCSRQKSIRLVVRRHAIVVANFTEQKLVKILQYLIGQGVFRYPSAAAQEFPNLREAGITIGVQSPTNISIEHHLSESQTHEMTTIDLSWLKDSFDDNSYSDLILVSRGRQYNVHRAIVCPQSPVIAKKCKFQDATQGGTLCDTCGASPGYYFDFLDDDPQAVDCLIQYFYQQVYKSSCYSPKVKDAESCDAEHEVSVSLSEQDDIDDSYPILHIRVYALAELYGILTLKRLALEKFNKTIQENVQTHRFLASVEEAYTSTVQEDRGLRDAITELFCCILTYWTRRGCNTLFGGQKTCHLT
;
A
#
# COMPACT_ATOMS: atom_id res chain seq x y z
N MET A 1 -36.91 27.00 40.40
CA MET A 1 -37.19 26.21 39.18
C MET A 1 -35.83 25.77 38.65
N ASP A 2 -35.25 24.77 39.32
CA ASP A 2 -33.95 24.21 38.97
C ASP A 2 -34.10 23.39 37.70
N TYR A 3 -33.57 23.92 36.61
CA TYR A 3 -33.42 23.21 35.36
C TYR A 3 -32.20 22.27 35.48
N PRO A 4 -32.33 20.95 35.23
CA PRO A 4 -31.25 20.00 35.51
C PRO A 4 -30.02 20.24 34.61
N SER A 5 -28.84 20.23 35.21
CA SER A 5 -27.51 20.38 34.58
C SER A 5 -27.24 19.42 33.41
N SER A 6 -28.01 18.32 33.30
CA SER A 6 -27.94 17.36 32.20
C SER A 6 -28.37 17.93 30.84
N HIS A 7 -29.23 18.96 30.81
CA HIS A 7 -29.65 19.58 29.55
C HIS A 7 -28.60 20.53 28.96
N ARG A 8 -27.77 21.19 29.78
CA ARG A 8 -26.67 22.05 29.29
C ARG A 8 -25.52 21.23 28.69
N GLU A 9 -25.18 20.08 29.27
CA GLU A 9 -24.17 19.17 28.70
C GLU A 9 -24.65 18.54 27.39
N ALA A 10 -25.93 18.20 27.27
CA ALA A 10 -26.49 17.68 26.04
C ALA A 10 -26.48 18.70 24.90
N VAL A 11 -26.78 19.98 25.18
CA VAL A 11 -26.71 21.06 24.17
C VAL A 11 -25.27 21.35 23.76
N TYR A 12 -24.33 21.37 24.72
CA TYR A 12 -22.91 21.60 24.44
C TYR A 12 -22.27 20.45 23.64
N MET A 13 -22.60 19.19 23.98
CA MET A 13 -22.14 18.01 23.24
C MET A 13 -22.78 17.90 21.85
N ASN A 14 -24.02 18.36 21.67
CA ASN A 14 -24.69 18.38 20.37
C ASN A 14 -24.07 19.44 19.44
N ASP A 15 -23.71 20.62 19.96
CA ASP A 15 -23.05 21.68 19.17
C ASP A 15 -21.60 21.30 18.82
N TYR A 16 -20.88 20.66 19.75
CA TYR A 16 -19.55 20.08 19.51
C TYR A 16 -19.59 18.96 18.46
N CYS A 17 -20.56 18.04 18.56
CA CYS A 17 -20.75 16.95 17.61
C CYS A 17 -21.22 17.45 16.24
N SER A 18 -22.06 18.50 16.20
CA SER A 18 -22.49 19.18 14.97
C SER A 18 -21.32 19.84 14.25
N ARG A 19 -20.49 20.61 14.95
CA ARG A 19 -19.27 21.21 14.37
C ARG A 19 -18.25 20.15 13.94
N GLN A 20 -18.10 19.06 14.69
CA GLN A 20 -17.25 17.95 14.30
C GLN A 20 -17.74 17.27 13.02
N LYS A 21 -19.05 17.07 12.86
CA LYS A 21 -19.67 16.54 11.63
C LYS A 21 -19.46 17.48 10.44
N SER A 22 -19.60 18.80 10.64
CA SER A 22 -19.33 19.80 9.61
C SER A 22 -17.86 19.83 9.20
N ILE A 23 -16.92 19.71 10.15
CA ILE A 23 -15.48 19.67 9.85
C ILE A 23 -15.10 18.36 9.15
N ARG A 24 -15.66 17.22 9.57
CA ARG A 24 -15.50 15.95 8.85
C ARG A 24 -16.03 16.03 7.44
N LEU A 25 -17.18 16.67 7.24
CA LEU A 25 -17.76 16.91 5.93
C LEU A 25 -16.80 17.74 5.08
N VAL A 26 -16.18 18.78 5.63
CA VAL A 26 -15.18 19.62 4.93
C VAL A 26 -13.91 18.82 4.60
N VAL A 27 -13.36 18.05 5.54
CA VAL A 27 -12.17 17.19 5.33
C VAL A 27 -12.42 16.21 4.19
N ARG A 28 -13.60 15.57 4.17
CA ARG A 28 -13.99 14.62 3.13
C ARG A 28 -14.30 15.31 1.81
N ARG A 29 -15.04 16.42 1.84
CA ARG A 29 -15.45 17.19 0.65
C ARG A 29 -14.25 17.80 -0.08
N HIS A 30 -13.22 18.20 0.65
CA HIS A 30 -12.00 18.78 0.09
C HIS A 30 -10.83 17.79 0.03
N ALA A 31 -11.09 16.49 0.24
CA ALA A 31 -10.08 15.43 0.20
C ALA A 31 -8.78 15.80 0.94
N ILE A 32 -8.91 16.42 2.13
CA ILE A 32 -7.76 16.89 2.89
C ILE A 32 -7.03 15.66 3.45
N VAL A 33 -5.94 15.28 2.80
CA VAL A 33 -5.09 14.14 3.21
C VAL A 33 -3.69 14.65 3.48
N VAL A 34 -3.19 14.35 4.68
CA VAL A 34 -1.81 14.60 5.07
C VAL A 34 -1.19 13.27 5.45
N ALA A 35 -0.06 12.92 4.83
CA ALA A 35 0.65 11.68 5.11
C ALA A 35 0.89 11.53 6.63
N ASN A 36 0.57 10.36 7.19
CA ASN A 36 0.67 10.02 8.62
C ASN A 36 -0.34 10.71 9.56
N PHE A 37 -1.43 11.30 9.04
CA PHE A 37 -2.53 11.83 9.85
C PHE A 37 -3.83 11.10 9.55
N THR A 38 -4.49 10.57 10.58
CA THR A 38 -5.83 10.01 10.45
C THR A 38 -6.86 11.12 10.28
N GLU A 39 -8.01 10.83 9.66
CA GLU A 39 -9.13 11.78 9.54
C GLU A 39 -9.50 12.37 10.91
N GLN A 40 -9.49 11.56 11.96
CA GLN A 40 -9.78 12.01 13.32
C GLN A 40 -8.74 13.01 13.85
N LYS A 41 -7.45 12.79 13.55
CA LYS A 41 -6.37 13.69 13.93
C LYS A 41 -6.48 15.02 13.18
N LEU A 42 -6.80 14.97 11.88
CA LEU A 42 -7.05 16.15 11.05
C LEU A 42 -8.23 16.97 11.56
N VAL A 43 -9.35 16.31 11.90
CA VAL A 43 -10.53 16.97 12.46
C VAL A 43 -10.21 17.68 13.78
N LYS A 44 -9.42 17.05 14.67
CA LYS A 44 -8.99 17.68 15.93
C LYS A 44 -8.09 18.90 15.70
N ILE A 45 -7.16 18.82 14.74
CA ILE A 45 -6.30 19.95 14.37
C ILE A 45 -7.12 21.10 13.80
N LEU A 46 -8.03 20.81 12.86
CA LEU A 46 -8.89 21.83 12.27
C LEU A 46 -9.84 22.46 13.30
N GLN A 47 -10.38 21.67 14.23
CA GLN A 47 -11.15 22.19 15.37
C GLN A 47 -10.33 23.17 16.20
N TYR A 48 -9.08 22.82 16.52
CA TYR A 48 -8.16 23.67 17.26
C TYR A 48 -7.88 24.99 16.51
N LEU A 49 -7.51 24.92 15.23
CA LEU A 49 -7.19 26.11 14.42
C LEU A 49 -8.39 27.03 14.20
N ILE A 50 -9.59 26.46 14.05
CA ILE A 50 -10.85 27.24 14.01
C ILE A 50 -11.09 27.91 15.36
N GLY A 51 -10.83 27.21 16.48
CA GLY A 51 -10.94 27.75 17.83
C GLY A 51 -9.98 28.90 18.08
N GLN A 52 -8.76 28.84 17.55
CA GLN A 52 -7.77 29.92 17.61
C GLN A 52 -8.07 31.08 16.64
N GLY A 53 -9.10 30.95 15.79
CA GLY A 53 -9.47 32.01 14.85
C GLY A 53 -8.45 32.23 13.73
N VAL A 54 -7.56 31.26 13.48
CA VAL A 54 -6.52 31.31 12.44
C VAL A 54 -7.11 31.68 11.07
N PHE A 55 -8.28 31.15 10.74
CA PHE A 55 -8.95 31.40 9.47
C PHE A 55 -9.75 32.72 9.42
N ARG A 56 -9.87 33.43 10.55
CA ARG A 56 -10.59 34.72 10.64
C ARG A 56 -9.63 35.89 10.78
N TYR A 57 -8.53 35.71 11.49
CA TYR A 57 -7.61 36.79 11.85
C TYR A 57 -6.19 36.45 11.38
N PRO A 58 -5.59 37.22 10.46
CA PRO A 58 -4.21 37.02 10.01
C PRO A 58 -3.18 37.04 11.15
N SER A 59 -3.45 37.83 12.19
CA SER A 59 -2.61 37.88 13.40
C SER A 59 -2.62 36.56 14.18
N ALA A 60 -3.76 35.88 14.26
CA ALA A 60 -3.86 34.57 14.92
C ALA A 60 -3.13 33.49 14.12
N ALA A 61 -3.21 33.53 12.78
CA ALA A 61 -2.42 32.66 11.92
C ALA A 61 -0.90 32.90 12.08
N ALA A 62 -0.48 34.16 12.19
CA ALA A 62 0.92 34.52 12.40
C ALA A 62 1.46 34.06 13.77
N GLN A 63 0.60 33.97 14.79
CA GLN A 63 0.96 33.48 16.12
C GLN A 63 1.08 31.95 16.17
N GLU A 64 0.16 31.23 15.51
CA GLU A 64 0.17 29.76 15.46
C GLU A 64 1.24 29.21 14.49
N PHE A 65 1.60 29.98 13.45
CA PHE A 65 2.55 29.56 12.41
C PHE A 65 3.64 30.63 12.16
N PRO A 66 4.55 30.87 13.12
CA PRO A 66 5.58 31.90 12.99
C PRO A 66 6.53 31.66 11.80
N ASN A 67 6.77 30.40 11.42
CA ASN A 67 7.66 30.01 10.31
C ASN A 67 7.07 30.26 8.91
N LEU A 68 5.76 30.54 8.78
CA LEU A 68 5.16 30.87 7.47
C LEU A 68 5.58 32.26 6.95
N ARG A 69 6.13 33.13 7.81
CA ARG A 69 6.68 34.45 7.41
C ARG A 69 7.93 34.36 6.55
N GLU A 70 8.75 33.33 6.75
CA GLU A 70 10.02 33.19 6.02
C GLU A 70 9.81 32.71 4.57
N ALA A 71 8.65 32.14 4.25
CA ALA A 71 8.32 31.62 2.93
C ALA A 71 7.89 32.68 1.90
N GLY A 72 7.91 33.98 2.24
CA GLY A 72 7.80 35.06 1.24
C GLY A 72 6.50 35.09 0.42
N ILE A 73 5.38 34.55 0.92
CA ILE A 73 4.07 34.71 0.25
C ILE A 73 3.46 36.04 0.68
N THR A 74 3.61 37.07 -0.14
CA THR A 74 2.91 38.35 0.02
C THR A 74 1.41 38.14 -0.20
N ILE A 75 0.63 38.04 0.89
CA ILE A 75 -0.82 38.14 0.82
C ILE A 75 -1.15 39.62 0.58
N GLY A 76 -1.49 39.94 -0.67
CA GLY A 76 -1.98 41.26 -1.05
C GLY A 76 -3.22 41.63 -0.24
N VAL A 77 -3.10 42.68 0.57
CA VAL A 77 -4.23 43.35 1.22
C VAL A 77 -5.01 44.09 0.13
N GLN A 78 -6.21 43.62 -0.21
CA GLN A 78 -7.22 44.46 -0.82
C GLN A 78 -8.39 44.61 0.14
N SER A 79 -8.56 45.84 0.62
CA SER A 79 -9.70 46.32 1.41
C SER A 79 -10.99 46.26 0.58
N PRO A 80 -12.17 46.16 1.25
CA PRO A 80 -13.42 45.86 0.57
C PRO A 80 -13.91 47.07 -0.22
N THR A 81 -13.89 46.98 -1.54
CA THR A 81 -14.64 47.91 -2.41
C THR A 81 -15.61 47.09 -3.23
N ASN A 82 -16.89 47.46 -3.12
CA ASN A 82 -18.04 46.94 -3.85
C ASN A 82 -17.71 46.49 -5.28
N ILE A 83 -17.86 45.19 -5.54
CA ILE A 83 -18.17 44.70 -6.89
C ILE A 83 -19.53 44.03 -6.77
N SER A 84 -20.56 44.78 -7.18
CA SER A 84 -21.89 44.24 -7.45
C SER A 84 -21.75 43.22 -8.57
N ILE A 85 -21.76 41.93 -8.24
CA ILE A 85 -21.92 40.88 -9.25
C ILE A 85 -23.42 40.67 -9.41
N GLU A 86 -23.95 41.25 -10.49
CA GLU A 86 -25.27 40.92 -10.98
C GLU A 86 -25.37 39.42 -11.26
N HIS A 87 -26.47 38.88 -10.79
CA HIS A 87 -26.87 37.49 -10.89
C HIS A 87 -27.02 37.11 -12.38
N HIS A 88 -26.14 36.26 -12.90
CA HIS A 88 -26.47 35.44 -14.06
C HIS A 88 -26.21 33.97 -13.73
N LEU A 89 -27.31 33.29 -13.44
CA LEU A 89 -27.41 31.84 -13.33
C LEU A 89 -27.15 31.23 -14.71
N SER A 90 -26.05 30.52 -14.89
CA SER A 90 -25.98 29.38 -15.82
C SER A 90 -24.80 28.47 -15.54
N GLU A 91 -25.13 27.19 -15.38
CA GLU A 91 -24.33 26.00 -15.68
C GLU A 91 -23.34 25.46 -14.65
N SER A 92 -23.60 24.20 -14.30
CA SER A 92 -22.91 23.31 -13.39
C SER A 92 -21.47 23.06 -13.81
N GLN A 93 -20.49 23.54 -13.04
CA GLN A 93 -19.11 23.05 -13.14
C GLN A 93 -18.95 21.81 -12.26
N THR A 94 -18.84 20.66 -12.93
CA THR A 94 -18.32 19.41 -12.37
C THR A 94 -16.87 19.61 -11.96
N HIS A 95 -16.54 19.40 -10.69
CA HIS A 95 -15.16 19.38 -10.21
C HIS A 95 -14.41 18.20 -10.85
N GLU A 96 -13.58 18.50 -11.84
CA GLU A 96 -12.71 17.54 -12.51
C GLU A 96 -11.56 17.18 -11.55
N MET A 97 -11.54 15.92 -11.10
CA MET A 97 -10.47 15.39 -10.27
C MET A 97 -9.19 15.32 -11.11
N THR A 98 -8.27 16.27 -10.88
CA THR A 98 -6.99 16.31 -11.60
C THR A 98 -6.15 15.12 -11.14
N THR A 99 -6.10 14.08 -11.95
CA THR A 99 -5.21 12.93 -11.75
C THR A 99 -3.78 13.39 -12.03
N ILE A 100 -2.93 13.39 -11.00
CA ILE A 100 -1.49 13.59 -11.19
C ILE A 100 -0.96 12.38 -11.97
N ASP A 101 -0.45 12.63 -13.17
CA ASP A 101 0.18 11.59 -13.97
C ASP A 101 1.54 11.22 -13.35
N LEU A 102 1.68 9.94 -13.00
CA LEU A 102 2.91 9.34 -12.43
C LEU A 102 3.58 8.39 -13.43
N SER A 103 3.27 8.51 -14.73
CA SER A 103 3.92 7.78 -15.83
C SER A 103 5.44 7.79 -15.73
N TRP A 104 6.03 8.97 -15.46
CA TRP A 104 7.48 9.13 -15.27
C TRP A 104 8.08 8.20 -14.21
N LEU A 105 7.32 7.89 -13.15
CA LEU A 105 7.78 7.01 -12.08
C LEU A 105 7.88 5.58 -12.60
N LYS A 106 6.88 5.14 -13.37
CA LYS A 106 6.92 3.84 -14.03
C LYS A 106 8.07 3.78 -15.04
N ASP A 107 8.26 4.82 -15.86
CA ASP A 107 9.34 4.87 -16.85
C ASP A 107 10.73 4.80 -16.20
N SER A 108 10.87 5.38 -15.01
CA SER A 108 12.11 5.30 -14.20
C SER A 108 12.41 3.89 -13.67
N PHE A 109 11.49 2.92 -13.79
CA PHE A 109 11.78 1.52 -13.47
C PHE A 109 12.45 0.79 -14.64
N ASP A 110 12.10 1.17 -15.87
CA ASP A 110 12.63 0.56 -17.10
C ASP A 110 13.94 1.24 -17.54
N ASP A 111 14.20 2.46 -17.07
CA ASP A 111 15.44 3.21 -17.26
C ASP A 111 16.38 3.05 -16.04
N ASN A 112 17.65 2.75 -16.30
CA ASN A 112 18.68 2.68 -15.26
C ASN A 112 19.35 4.05 -14.99
N SER A 113 18.97 5.11 -15.71
CA SER A 113 19.51 6.46 -15.52
C SER A 113 19.28 6.94 -14.09
N TYR A 114 20.29 7.56 -13.46
CA TYR A 114 20.26 8.05 -12.08
C TYR A 114 20.10 6.99 -10.98
N SER A 115 20.10 5.70 -11.33
CA SER A 115 20.11 4.64 -10.32
C SER A 115 21.36 4.72 -9.44
N ASP A 116 21.15 4.61 -8.14
CA ASP A 116 22.17 4.79 -7.10
C ASP A 116 22.09 3.70 -6.02
N LEU A 117 21.29 2.66 -6.23
CA LEU A 117 21.15 1.49 -5.38
C LEU A 117 20.94 0.23 -6.22
N ILE A 118 21.60 -0.85 -5.84
CA ILE A 118 21.41 -2.17 -6.44
C ILE A 118 20.65 -3.06 -5.46
N LEU A 119 19.49 -3.56 -5.86
CA LEU A 119 18.79 -4.60 -5.12
C LEU A 119 19.13 -5.96 -5.73
N VAL A 120 19.43 -6.95 -4.88
CA VAL A 120 19.80 -8.29 -5.31
C VAL A 120 18.79 -9.28 -4.77
N SER A 121 18.16 -10.02 -5.68
CA SER A 121 17.34 -11.20 -5.41
C SER A 121 18.03 -12.40 -6.04
N ARG A 122 17.78 -13.62 -5.56
CA ARG A 122 18.42 -14.85 -6.10
C ARG A 122 18.40 -14.83 -7.64
N GLY A 123 19.58 -14.76 -8.26
CA GLY A 123 19.74 -14.78 -9.72
C GLY A 123 19.37 -13.49 -10.48
N ARG A 124 18.98 -12.40 -9.82
CA ARG A 124 18.62 -11.13 -10.47
C ARG A 124 19.07 -9.89 -9.70
N GLN A 125 19.56 -8.91 -10.44
CA GLN A 125 19.91 -7.59 -9.91
C GLN A 125 18.99 -6.53 -10.51
N TYR A 126 18.66 -5.53 -9.68
CA TYR A 126 17.80 -4.41 -10.05
C TYR A 126 18.54 -3.12 -9.74
N ASN A 127 18.82 -2.32 -10.76
CA ASN A 127 19.30 -0.95 -10.56
C ASN A 127 18.10 -0.08 -10.22
N VAL A 128 18.11 0.54 -9.05
CA VAL A 128 16.97 1.31 -8.53
C VAL A 128 17.44 2.63 -7.91
N HIS A 129 16.46 3.45 -7.52
CA HIS A 129 16.69 4.78 -6.97
C HIS A 129 16.42 4.81 -5.47
N ARG A 130 17.42 5.20 -4.67
CA ARG A 130 17.28 5.40 -3.21
C ARG A 130 16.18 6.39 -2.90
N ALA A 131 16.07 7.46 -3.68
CA ALA A 131 15.04 8.49 -3.52
C ALA A 131 13.61 7.95 -3.67
N ILE A 132 13.42 6.84 -4.39
CA ILE A 132 12.12 6.18 -4.56
C ILE A 132 11.93 5.07 -3.51
N VAL A 133 12.95 4.22 -3.32
CA VAL A 133 12.86 3.01 -2.49
C VAL A 133 12.94 3.31 -0.99
N CYS A 134 13.87 4.16 -0.55
CA CYS A 134 14.12 4.39 0.88
C CYS A 134 12.94 5.05 1.62
N PRO A 135 12.20 6.01 1.05
CA PRO A 135 11.00 6.55 1.70
C PRO A 135 9.89 5.50 1.90
N GLN A 136 9.87 4.45 1.07
CA GLN A 136 8.84 3.41 1.09
C GLN A 136 9.22 2.22 1.98
N SER A 137 10.51 1.90 2.14
CA SER A 137 10.99 0.85 3.03
C SER A 137 11.96 1.38 4.10
N PRO A 138 11.54 1.46 5.38
CA PRO A 138 12.43 1.87 6.46
C PRO A 138 13.59 0.90 6.70
N VAL A 139 13.42 -0.38 6.35
CA VAL A 139 14.47 -1.41 6.47
C VAL A 139 15.58 -1.16 5.46
N ILE A 140 15.23 -0.97 4.18
CA ILE A 140 16.21 -0.66 3.13
C ILE A 140 16.86 0.70 3.39
N ALA A 141 16.08 1.70 3.85
CA ALA A 141 16.62 3.01 4.22
C ALA A 141 17.65 2.94 5.36
N LYS A 142 17.39 2.14 6.40
CA LYS A 142 18.35 1.92 7.50
C LYS A 142 19.63 1.25 7.00
N LYS A 143 19.52 0.26 6.11
CA LYS A 143 20.69 -0.39 5.49
C LYS A 143 21.53 0.61 4.71
N CYS A 144 20.90 1.46 3.90
CA CYS A 144 21.59 2.52 3.16
C CYS A 144 22.31 3.49 4.11
N LYS A 145 21.64 3.94 5.19
CA LYS A 145 22.25 4.81 6.21
C LYS A 145 23.42 4.17 6.94
N PHE A 146 23.35 2.86 7.19
CA PHE A 146 24.46 2.12 7.78
C PHE A 146 25.65 2.03 6.82
N GLN A 147 25.38 1.88 5.52
CA GLN A 147 26.41 1.97 4.48
C GLN A 147 27.01 3.36 4.41
N ASP A 148 26.24 4.45 4.53
CA ASP A 148 26.79 5.82 4.62
C ASP A 148 27.81 5.93 5.77
N ALA A 149 27.50 5.35 6.93
CA ALA A 149 28.34 5.40 8.12
C ALA A 149 29.59 4.49 8.07
N THR A 150 29.53 3.40 7.30
CA THR A 150 30.62 2.42 7.19
C THR A 150 31.48 2.59 5.95
N GLN A 151 30.93 3.13 4.86
CA GLN A 151 31.58 3.36 3.57
C GLN A 151 32.09 4.79 3.40
N GLY A 152 32.05 5.61 4.46
CA GLY A 152 32.78 6.87 4.53
C GLY A 152 34.30 6.63 4.50
N GLY A 153 34.86 6.24 3.35
CA GLY A 153 36.31 6.18 3.14
C GLY A 153 36.91 5.06 2.28
N THR A 154 36.19 4.39 1.36
CA THR A 154 36.89 3.53 0.38
C THR A 154 36.31 3.70 -1.02
N LEU A 155 36.88 4.66 -1.74
CA LEU A 155 36.82 4.72 -3.19
C LEU A 155 37.48 3.44 -3.72
N CYS A 156 36.96 2.87 -4.81
CA CYS A 156 37.71 1.88 -5.58
C CYS A 156 38.99 2.55 -6.12
N ASP A 157 40.15 2.34 -5.49
CA ASP A 157 41.44 2.94 -5.90
C ASP A 157 41.82 2.64 -7.37
N THR A 158 41.26 1.57 -7.94
CA THR A 158 41.51 1.14 -9.32
C THR A 158 40.52 1.66 -10.35
N CYS A 159 39.33 2.13 -9.93
CA CYS A 159 38.25 2.47 -10.87
C CYS A 159 37.51 3.78 -10.57
N GLY A 160 37.79 4.43 -9.44
CA GLY A 160 37.18 5.72 -9.07
C GLY A 160 35.67 5.67 -8.81
N ALA A 161 35.04 4.49 -8.87
CA ALA A 161 33.63 4.31 -8.59
C ALA A 161 33.40 4.39 -7.07
N SER A 162 32.41 5.20 -6.67
CA SER A 162 31.87 5.14 -5.32
C SER A 162 31.41 3.72 -5.01
N PRO A 163 31.57 3.22 -3.77
CA PRO A 163 30.93 1.98 -3.38
C PRO A 163 29.42 2.12 -3.62
N GLY A 164 28.88 1.30 -4.52
CA GLY A 164 27.45 1.31 -4.81
C GLY A 164 26.67 0.87 -3.57
N TYR A 165 25.58 1.55 -3.25
CA TYR A 165 24.65 1.06 -2.25
C TYR A 165 24.06 -0.26 -2.76
N TYR A 166 23.92 -1.24 -1.88
CA TYR A 166 23.33 -2.51 -2.26
C TYR A 166 22.53 -3.12 -1.12
N PHE A 167 21.47 -3.82 -1.48
CA PHE A 167 20.63 -4.56 -0.55
C PHE A 167 20.38 -5.95 -1.09
N ASP A 168 20.69 -6.97 -0.30
CA ASP A 168 20.49 -8.37 -0.66
C ASP A 168 19.27 -8.93 0.07
N PHE A 169 18.30 -9.43 -0.69
CA PHE A 169 17.09 -10.09 -0.19
C PHE A 169 17.36 -11.54 0.27
N LEU A 170 18.58 -12.04 0.11
CA LEU A 170 19.04 -13.34 0.58
C LEU A 170 18.15 -14.48 0.05
N ASP A 171 17.43 -15.13 0.98
CA ASP A 171 16.67 -16.34 0.74
C ASP A 171 15.18 -16.08 0.48
N ASP A 172 14.77 -14.81 0.44
CA ASP A 172 13.40 -14.43 0.13
C ASP A 172 12.96 -14.93 -1.25
N ASP A 173 11.66 -15.18 -1.38
CA ASP A 173 11.07 -15.67 -2.63
C ASP A 173 11.29 -14.66 -3.78
N PRO A 174 11.98 -15.06 -4.87
CA PRO A 174 12.41 -14.11 -5.90
C PRO A 174 11.23 -13.48 -6.65
N GLN A 175 10.10 -14.17 -6.73
CA GLN A 175 8.91 -13.68 -7.41
C GLN A 175 8.16 -12.65 -6.55
N ALA A 176 8.06 -12.89 -5.24
CA ALA A 176 7.52 -11.92 -4.29
C ALA A 176 8.42 -10.68 -4.18
N VAL A 177 9.75 -10.85 -4.25
CA VAL A 177 10.70 -9.73 -4.32
C VAL A 177 10.50 -8.92 -5.60
N ASP A 178 10.31 -9.57 -6.76
CA ASP A 178 10.02 -8.86 -8.01
C ASP A 178 8.73 -8.02 -7.88
N CYS A 179 7.69 -8.59 -7.28
CA CYS A 179 6.44 -7.88 -7.00
C CYS A 179 6.66 -6.66 -6.07
N LEU A 180 7.47 -6.82 -5.01
CA LEU A 180 7.83 -5.75 -4.09
C LEU A 180 8.58 -4.62 -4.80
N ILE A 181 9.50 -4.96 -5.71
CA ILE A 181 10.28 -3.98 -6.47
C ILE A 181 9.40 -3.24 -7.49
N GLN A 182 8.55 -3.94 -8.23
CA GLN A 182 7.55 -3.31 -9.12
C GLN A 182 6.69 -2.31 -8.36
N TYR A 183 6.27 -2.68 -7.13
CA TYR A 183 5.41 -1.84 -6.31
C TYR A 183 6.03 -0.48 -5.98
N PHE A 184 7.34 -0.41 -5.73
CA PHE A 184 8.00 0.87 -5.42
C PHE A 184 7.79 1.94 -6.50
N TYR A 185 7.68 1.52 -7.77
CA TYR A 185 7.56 2.43 -8.90
C TYR A 185 6.12 2.53 -9.42
N GLN A 186 5.34 1.45 -9.34
CA GLN A 186 4.04 1.38 -10.00
C GLN A 186 2.87 1.52 -9.01
N GLN A 187 3.13 1.40 -7.71
CA GLN A 187 2.11 1.33 -6.64
C GLN A 187 1.10 0.18 -6.82
N VAL A 188 1.39 -0.72 -7.76
CA VAL A 188 0.75 -1.99 -8.04
C VAL A 188 1.86 -2.98 -8.38
N TYR A 189 1.57 -4.27 -8.29
CA TYR A 189 2.48 -5.32 -8.73
C TYR A 189 1.73 -6.31 -9.62
N LYS A 190 2.45 -7.04 -10.45
CA LYS A 190 1.93 -8.18 -11.20
C LYS A 190 2.92 -9.34 -11.13
N SER A 191 2.43 -10.56 -11.23
CA SER A 191 3.32 -11.71 -11.44
C SER A 191 4.09 -11.48 -12.73
N SER A 192 5.41 -11.42 -12.61
CA SER A 192 6.32 -11.53 -13.75
C SER A 192 6.71 -13.00 -13.87
N CYS A 193 6.66 -13.55 -15.08
CA CYS A 193 7.27 -14.85 -15.34
C CYS A 193 8.76 -14.75 -15.00
N TYR A 194 9.18 -15.49 -13.97
CA TYR A 194 10.58 -15.56 -13.58
C TYR A 194 11.31 -16.37 -14.65
N SER A 195 11.75 -15.71 -15.71
CA SER A 195 12.80 -16.26 -16.57
C SER A 195 14.14 -15.92 -15.91
N PRO A 196 14.85 -16.86 -15.27
CA PRO A 196 16.23 -16.62 -14.91
C PRO A 196 16.95 -16.33 -16.22
N LYS A 197 17.34 -15.06 -16.43
CA LYS A 197 18.18 -14.67 -17.56
C LYS A 197 19.57 -15.24 -17.29
N VAL A 198 19.74 -16.54 -17.54
CA VAL A 198 21.05 -17.17 -17.61
C VAL A 198 21.77 -16.49 -18.77
N LYS A 199 22.74 -15.65 -18.46
CA LYS A 199 23.71 -15.19 -19.44
C LYS A 199 24.60 -16.38 -19.77
N ASP A 200 24.56 -16.75 -21.03
CA ASP A 200 25.37 -17.71 -21.77
C ASP A 200 26.64 -18.23 -21.08
N ALA A 201 26.71 -19.56 -20.90
CA ALA A 201 27.97 -20.29 -20.80
C ALA A 201 27.80 -21.67 -21.45
N GLU A 202 28.24 -21.73 -22.71
CA GLU A 202 28.78 -22.86 -23.48
C GLU A 202 28.11 -24.25 -23.46
N SER A 203 27.75 -24.65 -24.69
CA SER A 203 27.39 -25.98 -25.17
C SER A 203 28.42 -27.06 -24.83
N CYS A 204 27.92 -28.26 -24.46
CA CYS A 204 28.47 -29.52 -24.99
C CYS A 204 27.38 -30.60 -25.05
N ASP A 205 27.36 -31.29 -26.18
CA ASP A 205 26.42 -32.35 -26.57
C ASP A 205 26.57 -33.62 -25.72
N ALA A 206 25.43 -34.25 -25.35
CA ALA A 206 25.28 -35.70 -25.28
C ALA A 206 23.82 -36.11 -25.08
N GLU A 207 23.32 -36.90 -26.01
CA GLU A 207 22.02 -37.56 -26.09
C GLU A 207 22.01 -38.80 -25.16
N HIS A 208 21.01 -38.94 -24.26
CA HIS A 208 20.16 -40.14 -24.10
C HIS A 208 19.20 -40.09 -22.89
N GLU A 209 18.01 -40.66 -23.14
CA GLU A 209 17.08 -41.35 -22.25
C GLU A 209 16.11 -40.62 -21.31
N VAL A 210 14.85 -41.04 -21.48
CA VAL A 210 13.61 -40.54 -20.89
C VAL A 210 13.51 -41.00 -19.43
N SER A 211 13.43 -40.03 -18.51
CA SER A 211 12.81 -40.23 -17.20
C SER A 211 11.65 -39.25 -17.08
N VAL A 212 10.44 -39.80 -17.01
CA VAL A 212 9.19 -39.07 -16.79
C VAL A 212 9.24 -38.49 -15.38
N SER A 213 9.64 -37.22 -15.27
CA SER A 213 9.61 -36.46 -14.02
C SER A 213 8.42 -35.50 -14.08
N LEU A 214 7.35 -35.84 -13.36
CA LEU A 214 6.30 -34.89 -13.02
C LEU A 214 6.88 -33.85 -12.06
N SER A 215 7.23 -32.67 -12.57
CA SER A 215 7.11 -31.44 -11.81
C SER A 215 6.73 -30.34 -12.78
N GLU A 216 5.42 -30.17 -12.95
CA GLU A 216 4.78 -29.02 -13.56
C GLU A 216 5.34 -27.77 -12.88
N GLN A 217 6.32 -27.11 -13.51
CA GLN A 217 6.62 -25.71 -13.24
C GLN A 217 5.48 -24.90 -13.85
N ASP A 218 4.29 -25.02 -13.26
CA ASP A 218 3.25 -24.02 -13.43
C ASP A 218 3.83 -22.75 -12.82
N ASP A 219 4.25 -21.81 -13.68
CA ASP A 219 4.64 -20.47 -13.27
C ASP A 219 3.53 -19.94 -12.35
N ILE A 220 3.84 -19.77 -11.06
CA ILE A 220 2.90 -19.19 -10.10
C ILE A 220 2.54 -17.81 -10.67
N ASP A 221 1.27 -17.51 -10.88
CA ASP A 221 0.84 -16.21 -11.39
C ASP A 221 -0.04 -15.44 -10.38
N ASP A 222 -0.55 -14.28 -10.78
CA ASP A 222 -1.41 -13.45 -9.93
C ASP A 222 -2.75 -14.12 -9.57
N SER A 223 -3.11 -15.25 -10.19
CA SER A 223 -4.27 -16.06 -9.82
C SER A 223 -3.99 -17.02 -8.65
N TYR A 224 -2.75 -17.13 -8.18
CA TYR A 224 -2.38 -18.01 -7.08
C TYR A 224 -2.38 -17.26 -5.75
N PRO A 225 -3.17 -17.70 -4.74
CA PRO A 225 -3.22 -17.03 -3.45
C PRO A 225 -1.85 -17.02 -2.72
N ILE A 226 -1.02 -18.03 -2.95
CA ILE A 226 0.30 -18.17 -2.32
C ILE A 226 1.24 -17.01 -2.65
N LEU A 227 1.20 -16.48 -3.88
CA LEU A 227 2.00 -15.32 -4.28
C LEU A 227 1.66 -14.11 -3.42
N HIS A 228 0.37 -13.84 -3.22
CA HIS A 228 -0.09 -12.69 -2.44
C HIS A 228 0.24 -12.83 -0.95
N ILE A 229 0.25 -14.04 -0.42
CA ILE A 229 0.71 -14.31 0.96
C ILE A 229 2.21 -14.03 1.10
N ARG A 230 3.02 -14.48 0.15
CA ARG A 230 4.47 -14.20 0.17
C ARG A 230 4.76 -12.71 0.08
N VAL A 231 4.09 -11.99 -0.83
CA VAL A 231 4.19 -10.52 -0.92
C VAL A 231 3.73 -9.84 0.37
N TYR A 232 2.67 -10.34 1.01
CA TYR A 232 2.19 -9.83 2.30
C TYR A 232 3.25 -9.98 3.40
N ALA A 233 3.88 -11.15 3.50
CA ALA A 233 4.94 -11.43 4.47
C ALA A 233 6.16 -10.54 4.24
N LEU A 234 6.63 -10.41 2.99
CA LEU A 234 7.74 -9.52 2.65
C LEU A 234 7.40 -8.04 2.94
N ALA A 235 6.17 -7.62 2.65
CA ALA A 235 5.75 -6.25 2.92
C ALA A 235 5.78 -5.90 4.41
N GLU A 236 5.42 -6.85 5.30
CA GLU A 236 5.60 -6.69 6.74
C GLU A 236 7.10 -6.65 7.10
N LEU A 237 7.89 -7.61 6.60
CA LEU A 237 9.32 -7.72 6.88
C LEU A 237 10.09 -6.44 6.52
N TYR A 238 9.76 -5.84 5.38
CA TYR A 238 10.40 -4.63 4.87
C TYR A 238 9.71 -3.33 5.29
N GLY A 239 8.63 -3.40 6.08
CA GLY A 239 7.93 -2.25 6.65
C GLY A 239 7.13 -1.42 5.64
N ILE A 240 6.58 -2.05 4.60
CA ILE A 240 5.84 -1.43 3.50
C ILE A 240 4.32 -1.65 3.69
N LEU A 241 3.72 -0.88 4.61
CA LEU A 241 2.33 -1.08 5.04
C LEU A 241 1.29 -1.02 3.91
N THR A 242 1.51 -0.17 2.91
CA THR A 242 0.61 -0.01 1.76
C THR A 242 0.64 -1.22 0.84
N LEU A 243 1.83 -1.80 0.60
CA LEU A 243 1.99 -3.07 -0.12
C LEU A 243 1.34 -4.22 0.64
N LYS A 244 1.53 -4.29 1.96
CA LYS A 244 0.90 -5.31 2.82
C LYS A 244 -0.62 -5.31 2.66
N ARG A 245 -1.23 -4.12 2.68
CA ARG A 245 -2.67 -3.96 2.47
C ARG A 245 -3.11 -4.38 1.07
N LEU A 246 -2.37 -3.97 0.04
CA LEU A 246 -2.65 -4.33 -1.35
C LEU A 246 -2.56 -5.86 -1.55
N ALA A 247 -1.57 -6.51 -0.95
CA ALA A 247 -1.40 -7.95 -1.03
C ALA A 247 -2.57 -8.70 -0.38
N LEU A 248 -3.07 -8.22 0.77
CA LEU A 248 -4.27 -8.75 1.41
C LEU A 248 -5.53 -8.56 0.55
N GLU A 249 -5.69 -7.39 -0.07
CA GLU A 249 -6.80 -7.12 -0.98
C GLU A 249 -6.80 -8.07 -2.18
N LYS A 250 -5.63 -8.23 -2.82
CA LYS A 250 -5.45 -9.17 -3.91
C LYS A 250 -5.68 -10.61 -3.48
N PHE A 251 -5.16 -11.04 -2.33
CA PHE A 251 -5.43 -12.36 -1.76
C PHE A 251 -6.94 -12.61 -1.64
N ASN A 252 -7.67 -11.68 -1.00
CA ASN A 252 -9.12 -11.77 -0.83
C ASN A 252 -9.86 -11.87 -2.17
N LYS A 253 -9.44 -11.08 -3.16
CA LYS A 253 -10.01 -11.15 -4.51
C LYS A 253 -9.77 -12.52 -5.13
N THR A 254 -8.54 -13.02 -5.09
CA THR A 254 -8.15 -14.31 -5.68
C THR A 254 -8.93 -15.48 -5.05
N ILE A 255 -9.11 -15.48 -3.72
CA ILE A 255 -9.90 -16.51 -3.04
C ILE A 255 -11.42 -16.33 -3.19
N GLN A 256 -11.90 -15.20 -3.70
CA GLN A 256 -13.34 -15.03 -4.01
C GLN A 256 -13.65 -15.46 -5.44
N GLU A 257 -12.72 -15.23 -6.37
CA GLU A 257 -12.93 -15.49 -7.80
C GLU A 257 -12.65 -16.94 -8.21
N ASN A 258 -11.66 -17.62 -7.60
CA ASN A 258 -11.26 -18.97 -8.01
C ASN A 258 -10.67 -19.80 -6.85
N VAL A 259 -11.53 -20.33 -5.97
CA VAL A 259 -11.09 -21.24 -4.91
C VAL A 259 -10.82 -22.62 -5.47
N GLN A 260 -9.58 -22.86 -5.90
CA GLN A 260 -9.06 -24.21 -6.06
C GLN A 260 -8.61 -24.72 -4.69
N THR A 261 -9.33 -25.71 -4.14
CA THR A 261 -9.12 -26.20 -2.76
C THR A 261 -7.66 -26.55 -2.47
N HIS A 262 -6.97 -27.23 -3.39
CA HIS A 262 -5.57 -27.62 -3.20
C HIS A 262 -4.63 -26.40 -3.14
N ARG A 263 -4.77 -25.43 -4.05
CA ARG A 263 -3.97 -24.20 -4.08
C ARG A 263 -4.22 -23.35 -2.85
N PHE A 264 -5.48 -23.27 -2.44
CA PHE A 264 -5.88 -22.56 -1.22
C PHE A 264 -5.27 -23.20 0.03
N LEU A 265 -5.34 -24.52 0.20
CA LEU A 265 -4.78 -25.19 1.39
C LEU A 265 -3.27 -25.01 1.52
N ALA A 266 -2.51 -25.15 0.41
CA ALA A 266 -1.08 -24.87 0.42
C ALA A 266 -0.76 -23.42 0.79
N SER A 267 -1.61 -22.48 0.33
CA SER A 267 -1.51 -21.07 0.68
C SER A 267 -1.79 -20.84 2.17
N VAL A 268 -2.76 -21.56 2.77
CA VAL A 268 -3.06 -21.46 4.20
C VAL A 268 -1.86 -21.88 5.05
N GLU A 269 -1.20 -22.99 4.70
CA GLU A 269 0.02 -23.40 5.40
C GLU A 269 1.08 -22.30 5.37
N GLU A 270 1.36 -21.75 4.19
CA GLU A 270 2.30 -20.63 4.01
C GLU A 270 1.92 -19.41 4.85
N ALA A 271 0.64 -19.03 4.93
CA ALA A 271 0.21 -17.89 5.74
C ALA A 271 0.53 -18.09 7.23
N TYR A 272 0.34 -19.31 7.76
CA TYR A 272 0.55 -19.58 9.18
C TYR A 272 2.02 -19.77 9.54
N THR A 273 2.88 -20.14 8.59
CA THR A 273 4.34 -20.27 8.77
C THR A 273 5.09 -18.96 8.57
N SER A 274 4.64 -18.10 7.65
CA SER A 274 5.29 -16.84 7.30
C SER A 274 4.84 -15.62 8.14
N THR A 275 3.76 -15.74 8.90
CA THR A 275 3.23 -14.66 9.75
C THR A 275 3.20 -15.05 11.22
N VAL A 276 3.38 -14.08 12.12
CA VAL A 276 3.19 -14.26 13.56
C VAL A 276 1.71 -14.29 13.95
N GLN A 277 1.37 -14.76 15.15
CA GLN A 277 -0.01 -14.95 15.57
C GLN A 277 -0.80 -13.63 15.73
N GLU A 278 -0.08 -12.55 16.05
CA GLU A 278 -0.61 -11.19 16.20
C GLU A 278 -0.95 -10.55 14.84
N ASP A 279 -0.37 -11.07 13.76
CA ASP A 279 -0.69 -10.60 12.41
C ASP A 279 -1.98 -11.24 11.91
N ARG A 280 -3.09 -10.60 12.28
CA ARG A 280 -4.44 -11.13 12.09
C ARG A 280 -4.97 -11.01 10.67
N GLY A 281 -4.38 -10.18 9.80
CA GLY A 281 -4.98 -9.82 8.51
C GLY A 281 -5.27 -11.04 7.61
N LEU A 282 -4.24 -11.83 7.28
CA LEU A 282 -4.41 -13.06 6.49
C LEU A 282 -5.19 -14.14 7.25
N ARG A 283 -4.91 -14.31 8.55
CA ARG A 283 -5.50 -15.36 9.37
C ARG A 283 -7.00 -15.18 9.54
N ASP A 284 -7.46 -13.95 9.72
CA ASP A 284 -8.89 -13.61 9.82
C ASP A 284 -9.58 -13.82 8.48
N ALA A 285 -8.98 -13.40 7.36
CA ALA A 285 -9.52 -13.63 6.01
C ALA A 285 -9.67 -15.13 5.70
N ILE A 286 -8.66 -15.93 6.03
CA ILE A 286 -8.71 -17.40 5.90
C ILE A 286 -9.82 -17.99 6.77
N THR A 287 -9.91 -17.56 8.03
CA THR A 287 -10.93 -18.05 8.98
C THR A 287 -12.35 -17.69 8.51
N GLU A 288 -12.54 -16.47 8.02
CA GLU A 288 -13.80 -16.01 7.46
C GLU A 288 -14.21 -16.83 6.24
N LEU A 289 -13.29 -17.14 5.34
CA LEU A 289 -13.56 -18.00 4.19
C LEU A 289 -13.98 -19.42 4.64
N PHE A 290 -13.25 -20.02 5.59
CA PHE A 290 -13.63 -21.33 6.14
C PHE A 290 -15.04 -21.30 6.76
N CYS A 291 -15.37 -20.27 7.54
CA CYS A 291 -16.71 -20.08 8.09
C CYS A 291 -17.77 -19.95 6.99
N CYS A 292 -17.51 -19.17 5.94
CA CYS A 292 -18.41 -19.03 4.79
C CYS A 292 -18.64 -20.37 4.07
N ILE A 293 -17.58 -21.15 3.85
CA ILE A 293 -17.65 -22.47 3.23
C ILE A 293 -18.48 -23.42 4.11
N LEU A 294 -18.15 -23.54 5.40
CA LEU A 294 -18.86 -24.44 6.32
C LEU A 294 -20.34 -24.07 6.48
N THR A 295 -20.69 -22.79 6.57
CA THR A 295 -22.08 -22.34 6.66
C THR A 295 -22.85 -22.62 5.38
N TYR A 296 -22.20 -22.47 4.22
CA TYR A 296 -22.77 -22.85 2.93
C TYR A 296 -23.07 -24.35 2.84
N TRP A 297 -22.10 -25.20 3.23
CA TRP A 297 -22.29 -26.65 3.27
C TRP A 297 -23.37 -27.07 4.28
N THR A 298 -23.44 -26.43 5.44
CA THR A 298 -24.46 -26.72 6.45
C THR A 298 -25.86 -26.36 5.94
N ARG A 299 -26.01 -25.22 5.26
CA ARG A 299 -27.30 -24.82 4.64
C ARG A 299 -27.70 -25.76 3.50
N ARG A 300 -26.75 -26.17 2.65
CA ARG A 300 -27.04 -27.15 1.58
C ARG A 300 -27.34 -28.54 2.15
N GLY A 301 -26.60 -29.00 3.16
CA GLY A 301 -26.81 -30.25 3.87
C GLY A 301 -28.19 -30.31 4.53
N CYS A 302 -28.63 -29.23 5.18
CA CYS A 302 -30.00 -29.10 5.67
C CYS A 302 -31.03 -29.13 4.52
N ASN A 303 -30.79 -28.42 3.41
CA ASN A 303 -31.71 -28.43 2.27
C ASN A 303 -31.78 -29.78 1.55
N THR A 304 -30.72 -30.59 1.56
CA THR A 304 -30.70 -31.97 1.02
C THR A 304 -31.25 -33.01 2.00
N LEU A 305 -31.25 -32.73 3.31
CA LEU A 305 -31.91 -33.58 4.32
C LEU A 305 -33.43 -33.33 4.39
N PHE A 306 -33.91 -32.18 3.91
CA PHE A 306 -35.34 -31.84 3.84
C PHE A 306 -35.91 -31.78 2.40
N GLY A 307 -35.10 -32.04 1.37
CA GLY A 307 -35.50 -32.03 -0.04
C GLY A 307 -34.93 -33.24 -0.76
N GLY A 308 -35.82 -34.17 -1.13
CA GLY A 308 -35.49 -35.54 -1.51
C GLY A 308 -34.50 -35.75 -2.66
N GLN A 309 -33.88 -36.93 -2.61
CA GLN A 309 -33.21 -37.71 -3.65
C GLN A 309 -32.83 -36.96 -4.93
N LYS A 310 -31.52 -36.83 -5.17
CA LYS A 310 -30.89 -37.16 -6.45
C LYS A 310 -29.39 -37.41 -6.26
N THR A 311 -29.01 -38.63 -6.59
CA THR A 311 -27.64 -39.12 -6.70
C THR A 311 -26.88 -38.34 -7.77
N CYS A 312 -25.71 -37.81 -7.42
CA CYS A 312 -24.71 -37.40 -8.40
C CYS A 312 -23.42 -38.17 -8.12
N HIS A 313 -23.09 -39.08 -9.02
CA HIS A 313 -21.80 -39.76 -9.09
C HIS A 313 -20.70 -38.76 -9.46
N LEU A 314 -19.59 -38.79 -8.72
CA LEU A 314 -18.32 -38.18 -9.12
C LEU A 314 -17.50 -39.24 -9.86
N THR A 315 -17.11 -38.89 -11.08
CA THR A 315 -15.93 -39.42 -11.80
C THR A 315 -15.07 -38.23 -12.14
#